data_AF-A0A7W2U5L2-F1
#
_entry.id   AF-A0A7W2U5L2-F1
#
_cell.length_a   1.000
_cell.length_b   1.000
_cell.length_c   1.000
_cell.angle_alpha   90.00
_cell.angle_beta   90.00
_cell.angle_gamma   90.00
#
_symmetry.space_group_name_H-M   'P 1'
#
loop_
_entity.id
_entity.type
_entity.pdbx_description
1 polymer ?
#
loop_
_entity_poly.entity_id
_entity_poly.type
_entity_poly.pdbx_seq_one_letter_code
_entity_poly.pdbx_strand_id
1 'polypeptide(L)'
;MNTVVKNWHIVSISEGEELIGKILWGICVDDMTYRFAKGDYISTSKIVEISPHNQLIKTASGSLYQVIGEGQKSQVQMKDFELLRQGFSPKQITQLNLAPYDFFH
;
A
#
# COMPACT_ATOMS: atom_id res chain seq x y z
N MET A 1 -17.00 6.15 0.59
CA MET A 1 -16.84 5.28 -0.60
C MET A 1 -16.09 4.05 -0.16
N ASN A 2 -16.65 2.86 -0.33
CA ASN A 2 -16.13 1.61 0.23
C ASN A 2 -15.46 0.76 -0.87
N THR A 3 -14.17 0.50 -0.70
CA THR A 3 -13.39 -0.47 -1.47
C THR A 3 -12.92 -1.57 -0.51
N VAL A 4 -13.07 -2.84 -0.87
CA VAL A 4 -12.65 -3.98 -0.05
C VAL A 4 -11.27 -4.44 -0.50
N VAL A 5 -10.33 -4.58 0.44
CA VAL A 5 -8.91 -4.86 0.16
C VAL A 5 -8.43 -6.07 0.96
N LYS A 6 -7.73 -6.98 0.32
CA LYS A 6 -7.05 -8.13 0.96
C LYS A 6 -5.54 -8.08 0.78
N ASN A 7 -4.82 -8.96 1.48
CA ASN A 7 -3.35 -9.09 1.39
C ASN A 7 -2.67 -7.71 1.53
N TRP A 8 -3.08 -6.97 2.54
CA TRP A 8 -2.86 -5.54 2.63
C TRP A 8 -1.67 -5.21 3.54
N HIS A 9 -1.07 -4.07 3.25
CA HIS A 9 0.08 -3.53 3.94
C HIS A 9 -0.18 -2.07 4.33
N ILE A 10 0.17 -1.71 5.57
CA ILE A 10 0.42 -0.32 5.93
C ILE A 10 1.88 -0.04 5.60
N VAL A 11 2.10 0.79 4.58
CA VAL A 11 3.44 1.11 4.10
C VAL A 11 3.84 2.48 4.62
N SER A 12 4.87 2.53 5.47
CA SER A 12 5.54 3.76 5.86
C SER A 12 6.47 4.21 4.74
N ILE A 13 6.27 5.43 4.25
CA ILE A 13 7.12 6.06 3.24
C ILE A 13 8.09 7.00 3.95
N SER A 14 9.38 6.76 3.79
CA SER A 14 10.46 7.57 4.38
C SER A 14 11.37 8.18 3.33
N GLU A 15 11.88 9.37 3.59
CA GLU A 15 12.95 9.99 2.81
C GLU A 15 14.20 10.05 3.69
N GLY A 16 15.15 9.15 3.45
CA GLY A 16 16.24 8.91 4.40
C GLY A 16 15.70 8.37 5.72
N GLU A 17 15.92 9.11 6.81
CA GLU A 17 15.42 8.79 8.15
C GLU A 17 14.06 9.47 8.47
N GLU A 18 13.63 10.42 7.65
CA GLU A 18 12.40 11.17 7.89
C GLU A 18 11.15 10.39 7.43
N LEU A 19 10.15 10.26 8.30
CA LEU A 19 8.87 9.63 7.95
C LEU A 19 7.95 10.65 7.26
N ILE A 20 7.76 10.49 5.96
CA ILE A 20 6.89 11.36 5.14
C ILE A 20 5.41 11.03 5.36
N GLY A 21 5.07 9.75 5.50
CA GLY A 21 3.68 9.33 5.65
C GLY A 21 3.46 7.83 5.66
N LYS A 22 2.19 7.44 5.77
CA LYS A 22 1.74 6.06 5.64
C LYS A 22 0.67 5.96 4.57
N ILE A 23 0.71 4.92 3.77
CA ILE A 23 -0.32 4.61 2.77
C ILE A 23 -0.83 3.18 2.96
N LEU A 24 -1.99 2.88 2.38
CA LEU A 24 -2.48 1.51 2.25
C LEU A 24 -2.05 0.97 0.89
N TRP A 25 -1.44 -0.21 0.90
CA TRP A 25 -1.18 -1.00 -0.29
C TRP A 25 -1.89 -2.35 -0.18
N GLY A 26 -2.45 -2.91 -1.25
CA GLY A 26 -3.08 -4.23 -1.18
C GLY A 26 -3.77 -4.62 -2.49
N ILE A 27 -4.62 -5.65 -2.43
CA ILE A 27 -5.32 -6.19 -3.61
C ILE A 27 -6.82 -5.94 -3.49
N CYS A 28 -7.40 -5.35 -4.53
CA CYS A 28 -8.84 -5.12 -4.64
C CYS A 28 -9.61 -6.44 -4.65
N VAL A 29 -10.60 -6.55 -3.77
CA VAL A 29 -11.57 -7.66 -3.76
C VAL A 29 -12.87 -7.23 -4.41
N ASP A 30 -13.33 -6.03 -4.06
CA ASP A 30 -14.55 -5.42 -4.57
C ASP A 30 -14.43 -3.90 -4.47
N ASP A 31 -14.98 -3.19 -5.45
CA ASP A 31 -14.94 -1.74 -5.50
C ASP A 31 -16.25 -1.17 -6.06
N MET A 32 -17.10 -0.65 -5.18
CA MET A 32 -18.37 -0.03 -5.57
C MET A 32 -18.19 1.30 -6.32
N THR A 33 -16.95 1.78 -6.45
CA THR A 33 -16.64 3.02 -7.16
C THR A 33 -16.18 2.82 -8.60
N TYR A 34 -16.03 1.57 -9.05
CA TYR A 34 -15.54 1.20 -10.38
C TYR A 34 -14.17 1.80 -10.74
N ARG A 35 -13.37 2.20 -9.74
CA ARG A 35 -11.99 2.69 -9.91
C ARG A 35 -11.02 1.53 -10.08
N PHE A 36 -11.32 0.38 -9.49
CA PHE A 36 -10.46 -0.80 -9.47
C PHE A 36 -11.26 -2.03 -9.90
N ALA A 37 -10.69 -2.81 -10.81
CA ALA A 37 -11.17 -4.16 -11.08
C ALA A 37 -10.77 -5.10 -9.94
N LYS A 38 -11.50 -6.21 -9.81
CA LYS A 38 -11.15 -7.27 -8.85
C LYS A 38 -9.78 -7.85 -9.22
N GLY A 39 -8.88 -7.89 -8.24
CA GLY A 39 -7.50 -8.34 -8.42
C GLY A 39 -6.50 -7.22 -8.72
N ASP A 40 -6.97 -6.00 -9.01
CA ASP A 40 -6.08 -4.85 -9.17
C ASP A 40 -5.33 -4.56 -7.87
N TYR A 41 -4.10 -4.07 -8.00
CA TYR A 41 -3.37 -3.53 -6.88
C TYR A 41 -3.90 -2.14 -6.54
N ILE A 42 -3.91 -1.83 -5.25
CA ILE A 42 -4.33 -0.54 -4.72
C ILE A 42 -3.12 0.07 -4.04
N SER A 43 -2.79 1.31 -4.40
CA SER A 43 -1.87 2.17 -3.68
C SER A 43 -2.59 3.47 -3.38
N THR A 44 -2.85 3.76 -2.10
CA THR A 44 -3.69 4.89 -1.72
C THR A 44 -2.90 6.19 -1.52
N SER A 45 -3.63 7.29 -1.34
CA SER A 45 -3.10 8.49 -0.70
C SER A 45 -2.81 8.25 0.79
N LYS A 46 -2.20 9.25 1.45
CA LYS A 46 -1.84 9.20 2.87
C LYS A 46 -3.03 8.77 3.74
N ILE A 47 -2.79 7.82 4.65
CA ILE A 47 -3.75 7.40 5.66
C ILE A 47 -3.89 8.52 6.69
N VAL A 48 -5.13 8.85 7.02
CA VAL A 48 -5.45 9.83 8.09
C VAL A 48 -6.06 9.16 9.31
N GLU A 49 -6.70 8.00 9.14
CA GLU A 49 -7.34 7.28 10.23
C GLU A 49 -7.33 5.77 9.97
N ILE A 50 -7.10 5.00 11.02
CA ILE A 50 -7.22 3.54 11.04
C ILE A 50 -8.15 3.21 12.19
N SER A 51 -9.24 2.50 11.90
CA SER A 51 -10.23 2.06 12.89
C SER A 51 -10.17 0.52 12.98
N PRO A 52 -9.34 -0.04 13.88
CA PRO A 52 -9.08 -1.48 13.92
C PRO A 52 -10.33 -2.32 14.24
N HIS A 53 -11.23 -1.80 15.09
CA HIS A 53 -12.47 -2.47 15.47
C HIS A 53 -13.36 -2.83 14.28
N ASN A 54 -13.38 -1.95 13.27
CA ASN A 54 -14.21 -2.11 12.08
C ASN A 54 -13.37 -2.53 10.87
N GLN A 55 -12.06 -2.75 11.03
CA GLN A 55 -11.11 -3.02 9.95
C GLN A 55 -11.23 -1.99 8.81
N LEU A 56 -11.34 -0.71 9.17
CA LEU A 56 -11.58 0.38 8.23
C LEU A 56 -10.40 1.34 8.21
N ILE A 57 -9.99 1.76 7.01
CA ILE A 57 -8.92 2.73 6.80
C ILE A 57 -9.46 3.91 6.01
N LYS A 58 -9.22 5.12 6.49
CA LYS A 58 -9.58 6.36 5.82
C LYS A 58 -8.33 7.07 5.33
N THR A 59 -8.41 7.56 4.10
CA THR A 59 -7.31 8.28 3.46
C THR A 59 -7.59 9.78 3.37
N ALA A 60 -6.56 10.57 3.11
CA ALA A 60 -6.64 12.02 3.01
C ALA A 60 -7.56 12.48 1.86
N SER A 61 -7.74 11.65 0.83
CA SER A 61 -8.73 11.90 -0.24
C SER A 61 -10.18 11.62 0.19
N GLY A 62 -10.42 11.20 1.43
CA GLY A 62 -11.75 10.85 1.95
C GLY A 62 -12.26 9.48 1.52
N SER A 63 -11.43 8.67 0.86
CA SER A 63 -11.79 7.29 0.50
C SER A 63 -11.72 6.38 1.74
N LEU A 64 -12.62 5.39 1.79
CA LEU A 64 -12.69 4.38 2.85
C LEU A 64 -12.35 3.01 2.27
N TYR A 65 -11.47 2.31 2.95
CA TYR A 65 -11.01 0.99 2.56
C TYR A 65 -11.31 0.02 3.68
N GLN A 66 -12.18 -0.94 3.40
CA GLN A 66 -12.43 -2.07 4.28
C GLN A 66 -11.35 -3.10 4.04
N VAL A 67 -10.54 -3.38 5.05
CA VAL A 67 -9.51 -4.42 4.93
C VAL A 67 -10.03 -5.76 5.44
N ILE A 68 -9.59 -6.84 4.80
CA ILE A 68 -9.92 -8.22 5.20
C ILE A 68 -8.65 -9.04 5.39
N GLY A 69 -8.65 -9.87 6.44
CA GLY A 69 -7.51 -10.69 6.84
C GLY A 69 -6.41 -9.88 7.54
N GLU A 70 -5.29 -10.56 7.81
CA GLU A 70 -4.17 -9.96 8.55
C GLU A 70 -3.39 -8.97 7.67
N GLY A 71 -3.18 -7.77 8.20
CA GLY A 71 -2.36 -6.75 7.58
C GLY A 71 -0.90 -6.84 8.00
N GLN A 72 -0.02 -6.40 7.12
CA GLN A 72 1.42 -6.32 7.39
C GLN A 72 1.87 -4.86 7.49
N LYS A 73 2.93 -4.62 8.26
CA LYS A 73 3.62 -3.32 8.27
C LYS A 73 4.86 -3.44 7.40
N SER A 74 5.09 -2.44 6.57
CA SER A 74 6.26 -2.40 5.70
C SER A 74 6.80 -0.98 5.60
N GLN A 75 8.06 -0.84 5.21
CA GLN A 75 8.71 0.45 5.01
C GLN A 75 9.32 0.50 3.61
N VAL A 76 9.14 1.63 2.93
CA VAL A 76 9.64 1.87 1.57
C VAL A 76 10.23 3.27 1.52
N GLN A 77 11.32 3.45 0.79
CA GLN A 77 11.95 4.75 0.58
C GLN A 77 11.16 5.56 -0.45
N MET A 78 11.15 6.89 -0.33
CA MET A 78 10.42 7.78 -1.23
C MET A 78 10.81 7.57 -2.70
N LYS A 79 12.08 7.27 -2.98
CA LYS A 79 12.60 6.93 -4.32
C LYS A 79 11.89 5.72 -4.97
N ASP A 80 11.39 4.79 -4.15
CA ASP A 80 10.77 3.53 -4.60
C ASP A 80 9.24 3.62 -4.55
N PHE A 81 8.67 4.77 -4.16
CA PHE A 81 7.23 4.95 -4.01
C PHE A 81 6.46 4.74 -5.32
N GLU A 82 7.05 5.13 -6.46
CA GLU A 82 6.43 4.92 -7.78
C GLU A 82 6.30 3.42 -8.13
N LEU A 83 7.16 2.54 -7.60
CA LEU A 83 7.02 1.09 -7.80
C LEU A 83 5.75 0.55 -7.15
N LEU A 84 5.35 1.08 -5.99
CA LEU A 84 4.09 0.72 -5.34
C LEU A 84 2.88 1.08 -6.23
N ARG A 85 2.95 2.23 -6.91
CA ARG A 85 1.92 2.70 -7.87
C ARG A 85 1.90 1.90 -9.17
N GLN A 86 2.99 1.21 -9.49
CA GLN A 86 3.06 0.26 -10.61
C GLN A 86 2.66 -1.16 -10.20
N GLY A 87 2.32 -1.38 -8.93
CA GLY A 87 1.82 -2.67 -8.45
C GLY A 87 2.87 -3.61 -7.88
N PHE A 88 4.11 -3.16 -7.72
CA PHE A 88 5.09 -3.92 -6.94
C PHE A 88 4.68 -3.93 -5.47
N SER A 89 4.68 -5.13 -4.87
CA SER A 89 4.46 -5.26 -3.44
C SER A 89 5.65 -4.70 -2.64
N PRO A 90 5.44 -4.22 -1.40
CA PRO A 90 6.54 -3.79 -0.54
C PRO A 90 7.64 -4.84 -0.40
N LYS A 91 7.27 -6.13 -0.36
CA LYS A 91 8.23 -7.25 -0.30
C LYS A 91 9.10 -7.36 -1.54
N GLN A 92 8.51 -7.23 -2.74
CA GLN A 92 9.27 -7.23 -3.99
C GLN A 92 10.25 -6.04 -4.04
N ILE A 93 9.82 -4.86 -3.60
CA ILE A 93 10.70 -3.68 -3.53
C ILE A 93 11.85 -3.93 -2.56
N THR A 94 11.59 -4.50 -1.38
CA THR A 94 12.66 -4.88 -0.44
C THR A 94 13.64 -5.87 -1.08
N GLN A 95 13.14 -6.86 -1.82
CA GLN A 95 14.00 -7.82 -2.53
C GLN A 95 14.85 -7.15 -3.62
N LEU A 96 14.28 -6.23 -4.40
CA LEU A 96 15.02 -5.47 -5.42
C LEU A 96 16.14 -4.63 -4.79
N ASN A 97 15.89 -4.04 -3.63
CA ASN A 97 16.90 -3.25 -2.90
C ASN A 97 17.98 -4.11 -2.22
N LEU A 98 17.69 -5.38 -1.95
CA LEU A 98 18.66 -6.33 -1.38
C LEU A 98 19.45 -7.09 -2.44
N ALA A 99 18.98 -7.11 -3.70
CA ALA A 99 19.67 -7.78 -4.78
C ALA A 99 21.03 -7.10 -5.03
N PRO A 100 22.15 -7.84 -4.99
CA PRO A 100 23.45 -7.28 -5.35
C PRO A 100 23.42 -6.81 -6.81
N TYR A 101 24.08 -5.68 -7.08
CA TYR A 101 24.17 -5.04 -8.39
C TYR A 101 24.72 -5.94 -9.52
N ASP A 102 25.24 -7.13 -9.20
CA ASP A 102 25.93 -8.03 -10.12
C ASP A 102 25.03 -8.90 -11.02
N PHE A 103 23.70 -8.80 -10.91
CA PHE A 103 22.77 -9.62 -11.73
C PHE A 103 22.24 -8.93 -13.00
N PHE A 104 22.65 -7.70 -13.27
CA PHE A 104 22.32 -6.98 -14.50
C PHE A 104 23.60 -6.58 -15.26
N HIS A 105 24.29 -7.56 -15.84
CA HIS A 105 25.31 -7.36 -16.86
C HIS A 105 25.18 -8.40 -17.97
#